data_AF-A0A9W5ZVV4-F1
#
_entry.id   AF-A0A9W5ZVV4-F1
#
_cell.length_a   1.000
_cell.length_b   1.000
_cell.length_c   1.000
_cell.angle_alpha   90.00
_cell.angle_beta   90.00
_cell.angle_gamma   90.00
#
_symmetry.space_group_name_H-M   'P 1'
#
loop_
_entity.id
_entity.type
_entity.pdbx_description
1 polymer ?
#
loop_
_entity_poly.entity_id
_entity_poly.type
_entity_poly.pdbx_seq_one_letter_code
_entity_poly.pdbx_strand_id
1 'polypeptide(L)'
;MNKITGALIDEATHIRAIAKDVVLSGTYFYPIKGIIYTLNRPTLRQPLLSRSSKTLTLGVGVTTAMFFFTYVPQAAIMSITSGPLLAPFSAALLVLSESSTITTFLARSFLLADAITATFDATLVEMGQERLLEQSGKGGGGDDAIARLGSKEEVEERQTNMWNMLGKKVGEGVHERWFALKGWKKGDRARWVGRWRGKYTGFGMAAFALEMVPFVSIAFAFTNTVGAALWAADWEKSLQ
;
A
#
# COMPACT_ATOMS: atom_id res chain seq x y z
N MET A 1 15.39 36.47 16.03
CA MET A 1 14.05 35.99 16.44
C MET A 1 13.03 35.95 15.29
N ASN A 2 12.99 36.94 14.39
CA ASN A 2 11.93 37.04 13.35
C ASN A 2 11.90 35.95 12.26
N LYS A 3 13.03 35.33 11.90
CA LYS A 3 13.08 34.33 10.81
C LYS A 3 12.47 32.99 11.19
N ILE A 4 12.61 32.61 12.47
CA ILE A 4 12.05 31.36 13.03
C ILE A 4 10.53 31.52 13.21
N THR A 5 10.09 32.66 13.74
CA THR A 5 8.65 32.96 13.89
C THR A 5 7.96 33.07 12.52
N GLY A 6 8.59 33.69 11.53
CA GLY A 6 8.05 33.74 10.15
C GLY A 6 7.94 32.36 9.50
N ALA A 7 8.98 31.52 9.62
CA ALA A 7 8.94 30.15 9.11
C ALA A 7 7.85 29.30 9.78
N LEU A 8 7.66 29.44 11.10
CA LEU A 8 6.60 28.75 11.85
C LEU A 8 5.19 29.19 11.41
N ILE A 9 5.00 30.47 11.11
CA ILE A 9 3.71 31.00 10.64
C ILE A 9 3.42 30.52 9.21
N ASP A 10 4.41 30.52 8.34
CA ASP A 10 4.30 30.00 6.97
C ASP A 10 4.03 28.48 6.97
N GLU A 11 4.69 27.74 7.85
CA GLU A 11 4.44 26.30 8.02
C GLU A 11 3.04 26.04 8.59
N ALA A 12 2.60 26.79 9.60
CA ALA A 12 1.27 26.67 10.18
C ALA A 12 0.16 27.00 9.16
N THR A 13 0.34 28.04 8.33
CA THR A 13 -0.61 28.39 7.28
C THR A 13 -0.65 27.33 6.18
N HIS A 14 0.50 26.78 5.79
CA HIS A 14 0.59 25.68 4.84
C HIS A 14 -0.05 24.39 5.36
N ILE A 15 0.18 24.03 6.63
CA ILE A 15 -0.47 22.88 7.29
C ILE A 15 -1.99 23.09 7.35
N ARG A 16 -2.45 24.29 7.70
CA ARG A 16 -3.88 24.61 7.75
C ARG A 16 -4.53 24.51 6.37
N ALA A 17 -3.83 24.94 5.32
CA ALA A 17 -4.30 24.79 3.94
C ALA A 17 -4.42 23.31 3.55
N ILE A 18 -3.40 22.49 3.82
CA ILE A 18 -3.45 21.04 3.58
C ILE A 18 -4.58 20.38 4.38
N ALA A 19 -4.73 20.73 5.66
CA ALA A 19 -5.76 20.16 6.52
C ALA A 19 -7.16 20.51 5.99
N LYS A 20 -7.39 21.75 5.55
CA LYS A 20 -8.64 22.14 4.88
C LYS A 20 -8.85 21.33 3.60
N ASP A 21 -7.85 21.22 2.75
CA ASP A 21 -7.94 20.47 1.48
C ASP A 21 -8.23 18.98 1.72
N VAL A 22 -7.68 18.38 2.77
CA VAL A 22 -7.94 16.99 3.17
C VAL A 22 -9.39 16.80 3.61
N VAL A 23 -9.91 17.71 4.44
CA VAL A 23 -11.30 17.63 4.92
C VAL A 23 -12.28 17.87 3.76
N LEU A 24 -11.97 18.84 2.89
CA LEU A 24 -12.82 19.18 1.75
C LEU A 24 -12.74 18.16 0.60
N SER A 25 -11.65 17.40 0.47
CA SER A 25 -11.50 16.46 -0.63
C SER A 25 -12.49 15.29 -0.58
N GLY A 26 -12.97 14.94 0.61
CA GLY A 26 -13.79 13.75 0.85
C GLY A 26 -13.08 12.42 0.53
N THR A 27 -11.79 12.45 0.19
CA THR A 27 -11.08 11.26 -0.32
C THR A 27 -10.77 10.23 0.76
N TYR A 28 -10.80 10.65 2.02
CA TYR A 28 -10.68 9.77 3.19
C TYR A 28 -11.84 8.78 3.33
N PHE A 29 -12.97 8.97 2.61
CA PHE A 29 -14.06 7.98 2.57
C PHE A 29 -13.78 6.79 1.64
N TYR A 30 -12.89 6.93 0.65
CA TYR A 30 -12.66 5.86 -0.33
C TYR A 30 -12.07 4.57 0.25
N PRO A 31 -11.14 4.59 1.22
CA PRO A 31 -10.70 3.37 1.89
C PRO A 31 -11.85 2.59 2.52
N ILE A 32 -12.79 3.29 3.19
CA ILE A 32 -13.99 2.68 3.78
C ILE A 32 -14.95 2.18 2.71
N LYS A 33 -15.17 2.96 1.65
CA LYS A 33 -15.96 2.51 0.48
C LYS A 33 -15.36 1.25 -0.13
N GLY A 34 -14.03 1.15 -0.20
CA GLY A 34 -13.30 -0.03 -0.66
C GLY A 34 -13.69 -1.27 0.15
N ILE A 35 -13.67 -1.18 1.48
CA ILE A 35 -14.11 -2.27 2.37
C ILE A 35 -15.55 -2.69 2.04
N ILE A 36 -16.49 -1.74 2.05
CA ILE A 36 -17.91 -2.02 1.81
C ILE A 36 -18.11 -2.63 0.42
N TYR A 37 -17.44 -2.10 -0.59
CA TYR A 37 -17.54 -2.55 -1.97
C TYR A 37 -17.00 -3.97 -2.14
N THR A 38 -15.82 -4.29 -1.59
CA THR A 38 -15.27 -5.64 -1.58
C THR A 38 -16.15 -6.61 -0.79
N LEU A 39 -16.76 -6.16 0.30
CA LEU A 39 -17.70 -6.97 1.08
C LEU A 39 -19.01 -7.24 0.31
N ASN A 40 -19.39 -6.40 -0.64
CA ASN A 40 -20.60 -6.63 -1.43
C ASN A 40 -20.32 -7.33 -2.76
N ARG A 41 -19.06 -7.61 -3.11
CA ARG A 41 -18.65 -8.18 -4.40
C ARG A 41 -17.71 -9.38 -4.24
N PRO A 42 -18.23 -10.62 -4.35
CA PRO A 42 -17.41 -11.83 -4.23
C PRO A 42 -16.25 -11.91 -5.23
N THR A 43 -16.45 -11.38 -6.45
CA THR A 43 -15.45 -11.35 -7.52
C THR A 43 -14.14 -10.69 -7.09
N LEU A 44 -14.21 -9.62 -6.30
CA LEU A 44 -13.03 -8.86 -5.86
C LEU A 44 -12.24 -9.55 -4.73
N ARG A 45 -12.84 -10.54 -4.07
CA ARG A 45 -12.20 -11.29 -2.97
C ARG A 45 -11.36 -12.46 -3.49
N GLN A 46 -11.64 -12.95 -4.70
CA GLN A 46 -10.98 -14.11 -5.28
C GLN A 46 -9.45 -13.93 -5.40
N PRO A 47 -8.90 -12.80 -5.89
CA PRO A 47 -7.46 -12.62 -5.98
C PRO A 47 -6.76 -12.70 -4.62
N LEU A 48 -7.34 -12.10 -3.57
CA LEU A 48 -6.82 -12.19 -2.21
C LEU A 48 -6.84 -13.63 -1.68
N LEU A 49 -7.98 -14.32 -1.81
CA LEU A 49 -8.14 -15.69 -1.33
C LEU A 49 -7.18 -16.66 -2.05
N SER A 50 -6.94 -16.46 -3.34
CA SER A 50 -6.03 -17.28 -4.14
C SER A 50 -4.57 -17.23 -3.66
N ARG A 51 -4.17 -16.17 -2.95
CA ARG A 51 -2.81 -15.98 -2.41
C ARG A 51 -2.74 -16.21 -0.89
N SER A 52 -3.87 -16.51 -0.25
CA SER A 52 -3.96 -16.70 1.21
C SER A 52 -3.05 -17.84 1.70
N SER A 53 -3.02 -18.97 1.01
CA SER A 53 -2.20 -20.13 1.38
C SER A 53 -0.70 -19.80 1.38
N LYS A 54 -0.21 -19.13 0.32
CA LYS A 54 1.19 -18.71 0.23
C LYS A 54 1.55 -17.68 1.31
N THR A 55 0.63 -16.77 1.60
CA THR A 55 0.80 -15.75 2.64
C THR A 55 0.84 -16.36 4.04
N LEU A 56 -0.01 -17.36 4.30
CA LEU A 56 0.00 -18.12 5.56
C LEU A 56 1.31 -18.90 5.73
N THR A 57 1.76 -19.61 4.69
CA THR A 57 3.04 -20.32 4.74
C THR A 57 4.21 -19.38 4.99
N LEU A 58 4.25 -18.22 4.33
CA LEU A 58 5.26 -17.19 4.58
C LEU A 58 5.20 -16.68 6.03
N GLY A 59 4.00 -16.38 6.54
CA GLY A 59 3.81 -15.91 7.91
C GLY A 59 4.26 -16.91 8.97
N VAL A 60 3.93 -18.19 8.79
CA VAL A 60 4.40 -19.27 9.65
C VAL A 60 5.92 -19.39 9.60
N GLY A 61 6.51 -19.35 8.41
CA GLY A 61 7.97 -19.43 8.23
C GLY A 61 8.72 -18.27 8.91
N VAL A 62 8.28 -17.03 8.67
CA VAL A 62 8.87 -15.82 9.27
C VAL A 62 8.71 -15.85 10.78
N THR A 63 7.50 -16.14 11.29
CA THR A 63 7.24 -16.17 12.74
C THR A 63 8.08 -17.24 13.42
N THR A 64 8.18 -18.43 12.84
CA THR A 64 9.01 -19.52 13.38
C THR A 64 10.49 -19.12 13.44
N ALA A 65 11.01 -18.52 12.37
CA ALA A 65 12.39 -18.05 12.34
C ALA A 65 12.63 -16.93 13.37
N MET A 66 11.72 -15.97 13.48
CA MET A 66 11.83 -14.88 14.45
C MET A 66 11.81 -15.41 15.88
N PHE A 67 10.87 -16.28 16.24
CA PHE A 67 10.87 -16.92 17.57
C PHE A 67 12.16 -17.70 17.84
N PHE A 68 12.71 -18.41 16.85
CA PHE A 68 13.96 -19.14 17.04
C PHE A 68 15.15 -18.23 17.34
N PHE A 69 15.29 -17.12 16.60
CA PHE A 69 16.47 -16.25 16.71
C PHE A 69 16.34 -15.15 17.79
N THR A 70 15.15 -14.61 18.01
CA THR A 70 14.99 -13.37 18.79
C THR A 70 14.32 -13.60 20.14
N TYR A 71 13.47 -14.63 20.30
CA TYR A 71 12.68 -14.82 21.52
C TYR A 71 13.54 -14.97 22.78
N VAL A 72 14.53 -15.87 22.77
CA VAL A 72 15.38 -16.11 23.94
C VAL A 72 16.20 -14.87 24.30
N PRO A 73 16.91 -14.20 23.36
CA PRO A 73 17.55 -12.93 23.64
C PRO A 73 16.59 -11.83 24.13
N GLN A 74 15.42 -11.65 23.50
CA GLN A 74 14.45 -10.62 23.90
C GLN A 74 13.86 -10.89 25.29
N ALA A 75 13.50 -12.14 25.59
CA ALA A 75 13.00 -12.53 26.90
C ALA A 75 14.06 -12.36 27.99
N ALA A 76 15.34 -12.65 27.68
CA ALA A 76 16.45 -12.44 28.60
C ALA A 76 16.69 -10.95 28.90
N ILE A 77 16.65 -10.08 27.89
CA ILE A 77 16.78 -8.62 28.09
C ILE A 77 15.60 -8.09 28.92
N MET A 78 14.38 -8.55 28.63
CA MET A 78 13.20 -8.07 29.34
C MET A 78 13.03 -8.64 30.75
N SER A 79 13.60 -9.80 31.04
CA SER A 79 13.57 -10.33 32.41
C SER A 79 14.38 -9.46 33.37
N ILE A 80 15.39 -8.75 32.85
CA ILE A 80 16.19 -7.77 33.59
C ILE A 80 15.42 -6.47 33.84
N THR A 81 14.66 -5.97 32.86
CA THR A 81 14.02 -4.65 32.94
C THR A 81 12.64 -4.68 33.58
N SER A 82 11.84 -5.70 33.27
CA SER A 82 10.42 -5.79 33.62
C SER A 82 10.12 -6.96 34.58
N GLY A 83 11.13 -7.74 34.94
CA GLY A 83 11.03 -8.90 35.83
C GLY A 83 10.78 -10.23 35.10
N PRO A 84 11.19 -11.36 35.69
CA PRO A 84 11.22 -12.66 35.01
C PRO A 84 9.83 -13.28 34.77
N LEU A 85 8.81 -12.88 35.53
CA LEU A 85 7.47 -13.48 35.43
C LEU A 85 6.72 -13.02 34.17
N LEU A 86 6.83 -11.74 33.80
CA LEU A 86 6.10 -11.15 32.66
C LEU A 86 6.93 -11.13 31.37
N ALA A 87 8.27 -11.16 31.47
CA ALA A 87 9.16 -11.03 30.33
C ALA A 87 8.91 -12.03 29.18
N PRO A 88 8.65 -13.33 29.42
CA PRO A 88 8.37 -14.28 28.34
C PRO A 88 7.11 -13.90 27.53
N PHE A 89 6.06 -13.44 28.21
CA PHE A 89 4.80 -13.03 27.57
C PHE A 89 4.97 -11.75 26.76
N SER A 90 5.61 -10.74 27.35
CA SER A 90 5.89 -9.49 26.64
C SER A 90 6.81 -9.74 25.44
N ALA A 91 7.80 -10.63 25.56
CA ALA A 91 8.73 -10.94 24.48
C ALA A 91 8.00 -11.64 23.34
N ALA A 92 7.14 -12.61 23.65
CA ALA A 92 6.30 -13.25 22.66
C ALA A 92 5.42 -12.25 21.89
N LEU A 93 4.81 -11.28 22.57
CA LEU A 93 3.99 -10.24 21.92
C LEU A 93 4.82 -9.34 20.99
N LEU A 94 6.01 -8.94 21.41
CA LEU A 94 6.95 -8.15 20.59
C LEU A 94 7.39 -8.93 19.35
N VAL A 95 7.83 -10.19 19.53
CA VAL A 95 8.22 -11.08 18.42
C VAL A 95 7.07 -11.23 17.43
N LEU A 96 5.83 -11.42 17.90
CA LEU A 96 4.66 -11.53 17.05
C LEU A 96 4.40 -10.24 16.24
N SER A 97 4.54 -9.07 16.86
CA SER A 97 4.39 -7.77 16.19
C SER A 97 5.48 -7.51 15.14
N GLU A 98 6.73 -7.84 15.47
CA GLU A 98 7.87 -7.73 14.56
C GLU A 98 7.72 -8.68 13.37
N SER A 99 7.38 -9.95 13.65
CA SER A 99 7.12 -10.98 12.64
C SER A 99 5.96 -10.61 11.70
N SER A 100 4.89 -10.02 12.24
CA SER A 100 3.75 -9.57 11.45
C SER A 100 4.13 -8.46 10.48
N THR A 101 4.95 -7.51 10.93
CA THR A 101 5.44 -6.40 10.10
C THR A 101 6.31 -6.93 8.95
N ILE A 102 7.26 -7.82 9.26
CA ILE A 102 8.13 -8.44 8.25
C ILE A 102 7.31 -9.28 7.27
N THR A 103 6.39 -10.10 7.77
CA THR A 103 5.50 -10.93 6.94
C THR A 103 4.66 -10.06 6.00
N THR A 104 4.08 -8.99 6.52
CA THR A 104 3.26 -8.05 5.71
C THR A 104 4.09 -7.41 4.61
N PHE A 105 5.29 -6.93 4.94
CA PHE A 105 6.21 -6.34 3.98
C PHE A 105 6.59 -7.33 2.87
N LEU A 106 7.03 -8.54 3.23
CA LEU A 106 7.44 -9.57 2.28
C LEU A 106 6.25 -10.08 1.44
N ALA A 107 5.08 -10.28 2.05
CA ALA A 107 3.89 -10.71 1.34
C ALA A 107 3.47 -9.66 0.29
N ARG A 108 3.46 -8.37 0.65
CA ARG A 108 3.13 -7.29 -0.28
C ARG A 108 4.11 -7.22 -1.45
N SER A 109 5.39 -7.32 -1.16
CA SER A 109 6.44 -7.21 -2.18
C SER A 109 6.45 -8.38 -3.16
N PHE A 110 6.27 -9.62 -2.67
CA PHE A 110 6.54 -10.81 -3.48
C PHE A 110 5.31 -11.66 -3.82
N LEU A 111 4.30 -11.70 -2.96
CA LEU A 111 3.19 -12.64 -3.11
C LEU A 111 1.89 -11.96 -3.57
N LEU A 112 1.71 -10.70 -3.21
CA LEU A 112 0.45 -9.98 -3.38
C LEU A 112 0.49 -8.92 -4.48
N ALA A 113 1.66 -8.55 -5.02
CA ALA A 113 1.77 -7.51 -6.05
C ALA A 113 0.84 -7.75 -7.26
N ASP A 114 0.83 -8.98 -7.79
CA ASP A 114 -0.06 -9.36 -8.90
C ASP A 114 -1.54 -9.34 -8.48
N ALA A 115 -1.84 -9.81 -7.27
CA ALA A 115 -3.21 -9.89 -6.76
C ALA A 115 -3.79 -8.50 -6.49
N ILE A 116 -2.98 -7.58 -5.95
CA ILE A 116 -3.29 -6.16 -5.78
C ILE A 116 -3.60 -5.54 -7.15
N THR A 117 -2.73 -5.77 -8.14
CA THR A 117 -2.91 -5.24 -9.50
C THR A 117 -4.19 -5.79 -10.14
N ALA A 118 -4.42 -7.10 -10.05
CA ALA A 118 -5.61 -7.76 -10.57
C ALA A 118 -6.89 -7.26 -9.89
N THR A 119 -6.86 -7.05 -8.57
CA THR A 119 -7.99 -6.47 -7.83
C THR A 119 -8.28 -5.03 -8.25
N PHE A 120 -7.23 -4.23 -8.51
CA PHE A 120 -7.39 -2.87 -9.01
C PHE A 120 -8.07 -2.87 -10.39
N ASP A 121 -7.57 -3.68 -11.31
CA ASP A 121 -8.10 -3.79 -12.68
C ASP A 121 -9.54 -4.32 -12.68
N ALA A 122 -9.82 -5.38 -11.91
CA ALA A 122 -11.17 -5.92 -11.76
C ALA A 122 -12.15 -4.86 -11.23
N THR A 123 -11.71 -3.99 -10.32
CA THR A 123 -12.54 -2.89 -9.82
C THR A 123 -12.81 -1.83 -10.90
N LEU A 124 -11.82 -1.52 -11.74
CA LEU A 124 -12.02 -0.63 -12.88
C LEU A 124 -13.02 -1.20 -13.89
N VAL A 125 -12.94 -2.50 -14.17
CA VAL A 125 -13.91 -3.21 -15.03
C VAL A 125 -15.32 -3.12 -14.46
N GLU A 126 -15.52 -3.44 -13.18
CA GLU A 126 -16.84 -3.31 -12.52
C GLU A 126 -17.38 -1.87 -12.55
N MET A 127 -16.49 -0.87 -12.61
CA MET A 127 -16.85 0.54 -12.71
C MET A 127 -17.08 1.04 -14.15
N GLY A 128 -16.96 0.16 -15.15
CA GLY A 128 -17.16 0.47 -16.57
C GLY A 128 -15.95 1.12 -17.25
N GLN A 129 -14.76 1.02 -16.67
CA GLN A 129 -13.52 1.64 -17.18
C GLN A 129 -12.67 0.68 -18.03
N GLU A 130 -13.31 -0.26 -18.73
CA GLU A 130 -12.64 -1.25 -19.59
C GLU A 130 -11.79 -0.60 -20.70
N ARG A 131 -12.28 0.52 -21.25
CA ARG A 131 -11.56 1.30 -22.28
C ARG A 131 -10.18 1.76 -21.82
N LEU A 132 -10.01 2.04 -20.52
CA LEU A 132 -8.72 2.45 -19.97
C LEU A 132 -7.70 1.29 -19.99
N LEU A 133 -8.18 0.05 -19.79
CA LEU A 133 -7.36 -1.16 -19.86
C LEU A 133 -7.02 -1.50 -21.33
N GLU A 134 -7.99 -1.37 -22.24
CA GLU A 134 -7.79 -1.61 -23.67
C GLU A 134 -6.80 -0.63 -24.31
N GLN A 135 -6.87 0.66 -23.93
CA GLN A 135 -5.94 1.69 -24.40
C GLN A 135 -4.50 1.40 -23.96
N SER A 136 -4.32 0.88 -22.74
CA SER A 136 -3.00 0.47 -22.26
C SER A 136 -2.43 -0.70 -23.08
N GLY A 137 -3.26 -1.63 -23.58
CA GLY A 137 -2.84 -2.76 -24.40
C GLY A 137 -2.42 -2.38 -25.83
N LYS A 138 -2.90 -1.25 -26.36
CA LYS A 138 -2.58 -0.76 -27.72
C LYS A 138 -1.40 0.23 -27.79
N GLY A 139 -0.89 0.71 -26.65
CA GLY A 139 0.01 1.87 -26.61
C GLY A 139 1.31 1.74 -25.81
N GLY A 140 1.64 0.59 -25.19
CA GLY A 140 2.84 0.53 -24.36
C GLY A 140 3.35 -0.86 -24.02
N GLY A 141 4.42 -1.28 -24.71
CA GLY A 141 5.49 -2.10 -24.13
C GLY A 141 5.17 -3.54 -23.70
N GLY A 142 4.02 -4.09 -24.08
CA GLY A 142 3.66 -5.48 -23.75
C GLY A 142 4.52 -6.54 -24.46
N ASP A 143 4.99 -6.23 -25.68
CA ASP A 143 5.78 -7.16 -26.50
C ASP A 143 7.24 -7.27 -26.02
N ASP A 144 7.77 -6.20 -25.42
CA ASP A 144 9.16 -6.10 -24.95
C ASP A 144 9.34 -6.69 -23.52
N ALA A 145 8.26 -6.71 -22.73
CA ALA A 145 8.27 -7.23 -21.36
C ALA A 145 8.21 -8.77 -21.29
N ILE A 146 7.53 -9.41 -22.25
CA ILE A 146 7.43 -10.88 -22.32
C ILE A 146 8.74 -11.50 -22.85
N ALA A 147 9.51 -10.77 -23.66
CA ALA A 147 10.83 -11.19 -24.13
C ALA A 147 11.90 -11.23 -23.00
N ARG A 148 11.66 -10.57 -21.87
CA ARG A 148 12.57 -10.49 -20.71
C ARG A 148 12.34 -11.55 -19.63
N LEU A 149 11.34 -12.43 -19.83
CA LEU A 149 10.84 -13.41 -18.85
C LEU A 149 11.78 -14.62 -18.61
N GLY A 150 13.09 -14.41 -18.48
CA GLY A 150 13.99 -15.52 -18.14
C GLY A 150 15.43 -15.19 -17.78
N SER A 151 15.80 -13.93 -17.55
CA SER A 151 17.22 -13.58 -17.32
C SER A 151 17.45 -12.76 -16.05
N LYS A 152 18.72 -12.66 -15.66
CA LYS A 152 19.25 -11.91 -14.50
C LYS A 152 18.68 -10.49 -14.35
N GLU A 153 18.16 -9.90 -15.42
CA GLU A 153 17.38 -8.65 -15.41
C GLU A 153 16.19 -8.69 -14.45
N GLU A 154 15.48 -9.81 -14.26
CA GLU A 154 14.31 -9.87 -13.36
C GLU A 154 14.71 -9.68 -11.89
N VAL A 155 15.85 -10.21 -11.46
CA VAL A 155 16.31 -10.08 -10.07
C VAL A 155 16.78 -8.66 -9.81
N GLU A 156 17.49 -8.05 -10.76
CA GLU A 156 17.98 -6.68 -10.67
C GLU A 156 16.86 -5.65 -10.81
N GLU A 157 15.88 -5.91 -11.67
CA GLU A 157 14.65 -5.13 -11.80
C GLU A 157 13.78 -5.29 -10.56
N ARG A 158 13.65 -6.48 -9.98
CA ARG A 158 12.97 -6.68 -8.69
C ARG A 158 13.69 -5.95 -7.56
N GLN A 159 15.02 -5.95 -7.53
CA GLN A 159 15.79 -5.17 -6.55
C GLN A 159 15.64 -3.67 -6.76
N THR A 160 15.69 -3.19 -8.01
CA THR A 160 15.51 -1.77 -8.36
C THR A 160 14.08 -1.32 -8.08
N ASN A 161 13.10 -2.16 -8.36
CA ASN A 161 11.70 -1.94 -8.03
C ASN A 161 11.48 -1.97 -6.52
N MET A 162 12.21 -2.81 -5.76
CA MET A 162 12.22 -2.79 -4.30
C MET A 162 12.77 -1.47 -3.75
N TRP A 163 13.92 -1.00 -4.25
CA TRP A 163 14.46 0.32 -3.87
C TRP A 163 13.53 1.48 -4.26
N ASN A 164 12.89 1.39 -5.44
CA ASN A 164 11.91 2.36 -5.88
C ASN A 164 10.61 2.29 -5.05
N MET A 165 10.20 1.12 -4.55
CA MET A 165 9.05 0.99 -3.64
C MET A 165 9.32 1.66 -2.29
N LEU A 166 10.55 1.50 -1.77
CA LEU A 166 10.98 2.15 -0.52
C LEU A 166 11.12 3.68 -0.69
N GLY A 167 11.50 4.16 -1.88
CA GLY A 167 11.64 5.60 -2.18
C GLY A 167 10.39 6.29 -2.75
N LYS A 168 9.31 5.55 -3.05
CA LYS A 168 8.07 6.13 -3.57
C LYS A 168 7.39 6.97 -2.51
N LYS A 169 6.95 8.17 -2.90
CA LYS A 169 6.05 8.96 -2.05
C LYS A 169 4.77 8.18 -1.88
N VAL A 170 4.30 8.06 -0.62
CA VAL A 170 3.07 7.34 -0.25
C VAL A 170 1.89 7.70 -1.17
N GLY A 171 1.77 8.97 -1.57
CA GLY A 171 0.71 9.43 -2.49
C GLY A 171 0.83 8.91 -3.93
N GLU A 172 2.06 8.71 -4.46
CA GLU A 172 2.26 8.18 -5.82
C GLU A 172 1.93 6.69 -5.91
N GLY A 173 2.13 5.94 -4.82
CA GLY A 173 1.79 4.52 -4.74
C GLY A 173 0.30 4.24 -4.85
N VAL A 174 -0.56 5.14 -4.35
CA VAL A 174 -2.03 4.95 -4.31
C VAL A 174 -2.63 4.69 -5.70
N HIS A 175 -2.21 5.47 -6.70
CA HIS A 175 -2.71 5.38 -8.08
C HIS A 175 -1.65 4.88 -9.06
N GLU A 176 -0.65 4.14 -8.59
CA GLU A 176 0.44 3.67 -9.45
C GLU A 176 -0.08 2.90 -10.67
N ARG A 177 -1.03 1.97 -10.46
CA ARG A 177 -1.63 1.19 -11.55
C ARG A 177 -2.38 2.09 -12.54
N TRP A 178 -3.18 3.04 -12.05
CA TRP A 178 -3.89 3.99 -12.90
C TRP A 178 -2.94 4.88 -13.73
N PHE A 179 -1.87 5.39 -13.12
CA PHE A 179 -0.85 6.14 -13.83
C PHE A 179 -0.13 5.31 -14.89
N ALA A 180 0.10 4.02 -14.63
CA ALA A 180 0.67 3.09 -15.59
C ALA A 180 -0.28 2.87 -16.78
N LEU A 181 -1.58 2.67 -16.53
CA LEU A 181 -2.59 2.53 -17.58
C LEU A 181 -2.71 3.78 -18.46
N LYS A 182 -2.46 4.97 -17.88
CA LYS A 182 -2.40 6.24 -18.61
C LYS A 182 -1.08 6.49 -19.36
N GLY A 183 -0.07 5.64 -19.18
CA GLY A 183 1.27 5.83 -19.76
C GLY A 183 2.04 7.02 -19.18
N TRP A 184 1.69 7.50 -17.98
CA TRP A 184 2.32 8.70 -17.41
C TRP A 184 3.74 8.42 -16.95
N LYS A 185 4.67 9.33 -17.26
CA LYS A 185 6.07 9.27 -16.79
C LYS A 185 6.17 9.73 -15.33
N LYS A 186 7.26 9.35 -14.65
CA LYS A 186 7.49 9.71 -13.22
C LYS A 186 7.29 11.21 -12.94
N GLY A 187 7.75 12.08 -13.84
CA GLY A 187 7.58 13.54 -13.70
C GLY A 187 6.12 14.00 -13.75
N ASP A 188 5.29 13.39 -14.60
CA ASP A 188 3.86 13.72 -14.72
C ASP A 188 3.08 13.26 -13.49
N ARG A 189 3.40 12.06 -12.99
CA ARG A 189 2.84 11.51 -11.75
C ARG A 189 3.13 12.43 -10.56
N ALA A 190 4.39 12.82 -10.39
CA ALA A 190 4.80 13.70 -9.30
C ALA A 190 4.11 15.08 -9.38
N ARG A 191 3.98 15.66 -10.58
CA ARG A 191 3.25 16.91 -10.78
C ARG A 191 1.76 16.77 -10.46
N TRP A 192 1.14 15.67 -10.87
CA TRP A 192 -0.27 15.39 -10.58
C TRP A 192 -0.53 15.22 -9.08
N VAL A 193 0.23 14.36 -8.42
CA VAL A 193 0.10 14.12 -6.97
C VAL A 193 0.42 15.39 -6.20
N GLY A 194 1.40 16.19 -6.65
CA GLY A 194 1.71 17.50 -6.09
C GLY A 194 0.55 18.48 -6.20
N ARG A 195 -0.14 18.53 -7.35
CA ARG A 195 -1.32 19.38 -7.56
C ARG A 195 -2.49 19.00 -6.65
N TRP A 196 -2.68 17.70 -6.42
CA TRP A 196 -3.80 17.17 -5.64
C TRP A 196 -3.37 16.63 -4.27
N ARG A 197 -2.35 17.23 -3.67
CA ARG A 197 -1.70 16.72 -2.47
C ARG A 197 -2.68 16.48 -1.33
N GLY A 198 -3.59 17.40 -1.04
CA GLY A 198 -4.60 17.24 0.01
C GLY A 198 -5.49 16.01 -0.19
N LYS A 199 -5.87 15.70 -1.44
CA LYS A 199 -6.67 14.52 -1.77
C LYS A 199 -5.90 13.22 -1.50
N TYR A 200 -4.66 13.13 -1.97
CA TYR A 200 -3.80 11.97 -1.76
C TYR A 200 -3.41 11.79 -0.28
N THR A 201 -3.20 12.90 0.43
CA THR A 201 -2.95 12.89 1.88
C THR A 201 -4.17 12.39 2.64
N GLY A 202 -5.38 12.85 2.33
CA GLY A 202 -6.60 12.40 3.00
C GLY A 202 -6.88 10.91 2.79
N PHE A 203 -6.73 10.43 1.55
CA PHE A 203 -6.80 9.00 1.26
C PHE A 203 -5.73 8.22 2.03
N GLY A 204 -4.48 8.66 1.93
CA GLY A 204 -3.33 7.98 2.56
C GLY A 204 -3.44 7.89 4.07
N MET A 205 -3.93 8.94 4.74
CA MET A 205 -4.15 8.92 6.19
C MET A 205 -5.22 7.92 6.60
N ALA A 206 -6.34 7.87 5.88
CA ALA A 206 -7.41 6.91 6.17
C ALA A 206 -6.98 5.47 5.86
N ALA A 207 -6.32 5.24 4.73
CA ALA A 207 -5.76 3.95 4.36
C ALA A 207 -4.73 3.46 5.40
N PHE A 208 -3.83 4.34 5.83
CA PHE A 208 -2.84 4.06 6.87
C PHE A 208 -3.50 3.70 8.20
N ALA A 209 -4.50 4.48 8.64
CA ALA A 209 -5.23 4.20 9.88
C ALA A 209 -5.85 2.80 9.90
N LEU A 210 -6.43 2.37 8.77
CA LEU A 210 -6.94 1.00 8.63
C LEU A 210 -5.82 -0.04 8.70
N GLU A 211 -4.68 0.23 8.07
CA GLU A 211 -3.54 -0.68 8.04
C GLU A 211 -2.74 -0.75 9.35
N MET A 212 -3.01 0.14 10.31
CA MET A 212 -2.39 0.06 11.65
C MET A 212 -2.89 -1.14 12.47
N VAL A 213 -4.01 -1.76 12.08
CA VAL A 213 -4.54 -2.93 12.78
C VAL A 213 -3.65 -4.15 12.47
N PRO A 214 -2.94 -4.70 13.47
CA PRO A 214 -2.08 -5.88 13.28
C PRO A 214 -2.92 -7.06 12.77
N PHE A 215 -2.29 -7.98 12.04
CA PHE A 215 -2.89 -9.21 11.47
C PHE A 215 -3.95 -9.00 10.37
N VAL A 216 -4.73 -7.91 10.41
CA VAL A 216 -5.76 -7.57 9.41
C VAL A 216 -5.22 -6.61 8.34
N SER A 217 -4.05 -6.01 8.55
CA SER A 217 -3.39 -5.06 7.65
C SER A 217 -3.23 -5.54 6.21
N ILE A 218 -3.08 -6.85 5.98
CA ILE A 218 -3.02 -7.43 4.62
C ILE A 218 -4.40 -7.34 3.95
N ALA A 219 -5.47 -7.70 4.65
CA ALA A 219 -6.82 -7.58 4.12
C ALA A 219 -7.18 -6.12 3.83
N PHE A 220 -6.79 -5.20 4.74
CA PHE A 220 -7.00 -3.76 4.51
C PHE A 220 -6.18 -3.21 3.35
N ALA A 221 -4.99 -3.74 3.06
CA ALA A 221 -4.24 -3.41 1.85
C ALA A 221 -5.08 -3.64 0.57
N PHE A 222 -5.76 -4.77 0.52
CA PHE A 222 -6.62 -5.13 -0.61
C PHE A 222 -7.84 -4.22 -0.70
N THR A 223 -8.52 -3.96 0.41
CA THR A 223 -9.68 -3.06 0.39
C THR A 223 -9.29 -1.62 0.09
N ASN A 224 -8.10 -1.18 0.54
CA ASN A 224 -7.53 0.12 0.18
C ASN A 224 -7.24 0.19 -1.31
N THR A 225 -6.75 -0.90 -1.92
CA THR A 225 -6.54 -0.99 -3.37
C THR A 225 -7.85 -0.86 -4.15
N VAL A 226 -8.92 -1.52 -3.68
CA VAL A 226 -10.27 -1.34 -4.25
C VAL A 226 -10.75 0.10 -4.07
N GLY A 227 -10.56 0.69 -2.89
CA GLY A 227 -10.88 2.09 -2.64
C GLY A 227 -10.15 3.06 -3.57
N ALA A 228 -8.87 2.81 -3.83
CA ALA A 228 -8.07 3.57 -4.79
C ALA A 228 -8.58 3.40 -6.22
N ALA A 229 -8.96 2.18 -6.63
CA ALA A 229 -9.54 1.94 -7.95
C ALA A 229 -10.91 2.61 -8.12
N LEU A 230 -11.77 2.57 -7.09
CA LEU A 230 -13.05 3.31 -7.06
C LEU A 230 -12.80 4.81 -7.21
N TRP A 231 -11.81 5.35 -6.50
CA TRP A 231 -11.45 6.75 -6.60
C TRP A 231 -10.95 7.12 -8.00
N ALA A 232 -10.06 6.31 -8.57
CA ALA A 232 -9.59 6.50 -9.94
C ALA A 232 -10.74 6.45 -10.95
N ALA A 233 -11.68 5.50 -10.82
CA ALA A 233 -12.83 5.37 -11.70
C ALA A 233 -13.81 6.55 -11.60
N ASP A 234 -14.08 7.04 -10.39
CA ASP A 234 -14.90 8.23 -10.18
C ASP A 234 -14.23 9.47 -10.79
N TRP A 235 -12.90 9.56 -10.69
CA TRP A 235 -12.15 10.65 -11.31
C TRP A 235 -12.21 10.58 -12.83
N GLU A 236 -12.02 9.41 -13.44
CA GLU A 236 -12.19 9.22 -14.88
C GLU A 236 -13.57 9.64 -15.37
N LYS A 237 -14.63 9.29 -14.63
CA LYS A 237 -16.01 9.70 -14.95
C LYS A 237 -16.19 11.21 -14.90
N SER A 238 -15.48 11.91 -14.01
CA SER A 238 -15.56 13.37 -13.91
C SER A 238 -14.77 14.13 -14.98
N LEU A 239 -13.89 13.45 -15.71
CA LEU A 239 -13.06 14.03 -16.77
C LEU A 239 -13.66 13.83 -18.18
N GLN A 240 -14.67 12.97 -18.30
CA GLN A 240 -15.44 12.71 -19.51
C GLN A 240 -16.68 13.61 -19.57
#